data_AF-A0A846D768-F1
#
_entry.id   AF-A0A846D768-F1
#
_cell.length_a   1.000
_cell.length_b   1.000
_cell.length_c   1.000
_cell.angle_alpha   90.00
_cell.angle_beta   90.00
_cell.angle_gamma   90.00
#
_symmetry.space_group_name_H-M   'P 1'
#
loop_
_entity.id
_entity.type
_entity.pdbx_description
1 polymer ?
#
loop_
_entity_poly.entity_id
_entity_poly.type
_entity_poly.pdbx_seq_one_letter_code
_entity_poly.pdbx_strand_id
1 'polypeptide(L)' 'MVVSQTPKARKPSKIEGIKERSNFLREPVATELLQDTTHFTEDAIQVLKFHGSYQQDNRDNRVKGQEKDYQFMLRTRNP' A
#
# COMPACT_ATOMS: atom_id res chain seq x y z
N MET A 1 -33.34 10.34 -32.54
CA MET A 1 -31.90 10.04 -32.58
C MET A 1 -31.43 9.92 -31.14
N VAL A 2 -31.00 8.74 -30.71
CA VAL A 2 -30.51 8.53 -29.34
C VAL A 2 -29.01 8.84 -29.36
N VAL A 3 -28.62 9.94 -28.72
CA VAL A 3 -27.20 10.32 -28.61
C VAL A 3 -26.57 9.38 -27.58
N SER A 4 -25.77 8.41 -28.02
CA SER A 4 -24.99 7.58 -27.09
C SER A 4 -23.90 8.44 -26.46
N GLN A 5 -24.01 8.72 -25.16
CA GLN A 5 -22.93 9.39 -24.44
C GLN A 5 -21.74 8.44 -24.33
N THR A 6 -20.62 8.84 -24.92
CA THR A 6 -19.35 8.13 -24.77
C THR A 6 -18.90 8.23 -23.31
N PRO A 7 -18.51 7.14 -22.64
CA PRO A 7 -18.11 7.20 -21.24
C PRO A 7 -16.86 8.09 -21.11
N LYS A 8 -17.01 9.17 -20.33
CA LYS A 8 -15.91 10.09 -20.01
C LYS A 8 -14.82 9.31 -19.28
N ALA A 9 -13.61 9.27 -19.83
CA ALA A 9 -12.46 8.61 -19.23
C ALA A 9 -12.27 9.12 -17.78
N ARG A 10 -12.39 8.22 -16.81
CA ARG A 10 -12.25 8.56 -15.39
C ARG A 10 -10.77 8.67 -15.04
N LYS A 11 -10.40 9.73 -14.31
CA LYS A 11 -9.04 9.88 -13.79
C LYS A 11 -8.72 8.68 -12.88
N PRO A 12 -7.59 7.98 -13.08
CA PRO A 12 -7.21 6.86 -12.24
C PRO A 12 -6.99 7.30 -10.79
N SER A 13 -7.21 6.38 -9.85
CA SER A 13 -6.94 6.62 -8.44
C SER A 13 -5.43 6.68 -8.16
N LYS A 14 -5.03 7.23 -7.00
CA LYS A 14 -3.62 7.18 -6.55
C LYS A 14 -3.08 5.75 -6.54
N ILE A 15 -3.91 4.78 -6.13
CA ILE A 15 -3.55 3.36 -6.04
C ILE A 15 -3.31 2.76 -7.43
N GLU A 16 -4.12 3.11 -8.43
CA GLU A 16 -3.88 2.65 -9.81
C GLU A 16 -2.52 3.12 -10.32
N GLY A 17 -2.16 4.39 -10.05
CA GLY A 17 -0.84 4.89 -10.39
C GLY A 17 0.28 4.16 -9.62
N ILE A 18 0.08 3.78 -8.36
CA ILE A 18 1.07 3.01 -7.57
C ILE A 18 1.28 1.64 -8.22
N LYS A 19 0.20 0.94 -8.56
CA LYS A 19 0.27 -0.37 -9.22
C LYS A 19 0.99 -0.27 -10.56
N GLU A 20 0.68 0.73 -11.37
CA GLU A 20 1.29 0.95 -12.68
C GLU A 20 2.83 1.07 -12.59
N ARG A 21 3.33 1.83 -11.62
CA ARG A 21 4.78 2.04 -11.44
C ARG A 21 5.49 1.00 -10.56
N SER A 22 4.75 0.05 -9.97
CA SER A 22 5.30 -0.90 -9.00
C SER A 22 6.14 -2.03 -9.59
N ASN A 23 6.29 -2.12 -10.92
CA ASN A 23 6.94 -3.26 -11.58
C ASN A 23 6.33 -4.60 -11.13
N PHE A 24 5.03 -4.80 -11.42
CA PHE A 24 4.26 -5.98 -11.01
C PHE A 24 4.25 -6.22 -9.49
N LEU A 25 3.94 -5.17 -8.72
CA LEU A 25 3.85 -5.20 -7.26
C LEU A 25 5.20 -5.44 -6.57
N ARG A 26 6.33 -5.19 -7.22
CA ARG A 26 7.67 -5.41 -6.64
C ARG A 26 8.17 -4.19 -5.86
N GLU A 27 8.11 -3.03 -6.47
CA GLU A 27 8.63 -1.78 -5.92
C GLU A 27 7.50 -0.91 -5.34
N PRO A 28 7.77 -0.10 -4.31
CA PRO A 28 9.07 0.07 -3.63
C PRO A 28 9.33 -0.97 -2.51
N VAL A 29 8.45 -1.95 -2.31
CA VAL A 29 8.58 -2.94 -1.22
C VAL A 29 9.92 -3.68 -1.26
N ALA A 30 10.37 -4.13 -2.42
CA ALA A 30 11.63 -4.86 -2.54
C ALA A 30 12.85 -4.01 -2.13
N THR A 31 12.87 -2.73 -2.52
CA THR A 31 13.92 -1.79 -2.10
C THR A 31 13.85 -1.46 -0.62
N GLU A 32 12.66 -1.12 -0.11
CA GLU A 32 12.47 -0.69 1.28
C GLU A 32 12.68 -1.82 2.28
N LEU A 33 12.42 -3.08 1.91
CA LEU A 33 12.66 -4.24 2.77
C LEU A 33 14.14 -4.41 3.18
N LEU A 34 15.06 -3.82 2.41
CA LEU A 34 16.50 -3.87 2.68
C LEU A 34 17.01 -2.66 3.48
N GLN A 35 16.14 -1.70 3.81
CA GLN A 35 16.50 -0.51 4.54
C GLN A 35 16.48 -0.77 6.05
N ASP A 36 17.31 -0.03 6.79
CA ASP A 36 17.31 -0.02 8.26
C ASP A 36 16.25 0.97 8.78
N THR A 37 14.98 0.69 8.46
CA THR A 37 13.82 1.46 8.91
C THR A 37 12.84 0.57 9.68
N THR A 38 12.04 1.19 10.52
CA THR A 38 11.00 0.51 11.33
C THR A 38 9.71 0.24 10.54
N HIS A 39 9.55 0.86 9.36
CA HIS A 39 8.32 0.88 8.60
C HIS A 39 8.53 1.22 7.11
N PHE A 40 7.54 0.84 6.30
CA PHE A 40 7.43 1.18 4.88
C PHE A 40 6.77 2.54 4.67
N THR A 41 7.06 3.14 3.52
CA THR A 41 6.42 4.37 3.04
C THR A 41 4.96 4.13 2.65
N GLU A 42 4.18 5.20 2.47
CA GLU A 42 2.75 5.10 2.11
C GLU A 42 2.49 4.31 0.82
N ASP A 43 3.38 4.43 -0.17
CA ASP A 43 3.24 3.75 -1.46
C ASP A 43 3.60 2.26 -1.31
N ALA A 44 4.69 1.93 -0.62
CA ALA A 44 5.06 0.55 -0.31
C ALA A 44 3.97 -0.17 0.48
N ILE A 45 3.32 0.49 1.45
CA ILE A 45 2.22 -0.11 2.23
C ILE A 45 1.06 -0.53 1.31
N GLN A 46 0.77 0.18 0.21
CA GLN A 46 -0.29 -0.26 -0.71
C GLN A 46 0.10 -1.53 -1.46
N VAL A 47 1.36 -1.65 -1.85
CA VAL A 47 1.92 -2.82 -2.55
C VAL A 47 2.04 -4.01 -1.61
N LEU A 48 2.46 -3.79 -0.36
CA LEU A 48 2.65 -4.80 0.67
C LEU A 48 1.38 -5.64 0.92
N LYS A 49 0.20 -5.02 0.81
CA LYS A 49 -1.10 -5.71 0.99
C LYS A 49 -1.31 -6.86 0.01
N PHE A 50 -0.75 -6.76 -1.20
CA PHE A 50 -0.83 -7.84 -2.19
C PHE A 50 0.04 -9.05 -1.84
N HIS A 51 0.98 -8.88 -0.92
CA HIS A 51 1.83 -9.94 -0.34
C HIS A 51 1.22 -10.51 0.94
N GLY A 52 -0.01 -10.12 1.28
CA GLY A 52 -0.71 -10.59 2.48
C GLY A 52 -0.20 -9.97 3.78
N SER A 53 0.68 -8.97 3.72
CA SER A 53 1.18 -8.26 4.91
C SER A 53 0.57 -6.86 5.02
N TYR A 54 0.27 -6.45 6.25
CA TYR A 54 -0.33 -5.15 6.56
C TYR A 54 0.47 -4.48 7.67
N GLN A 55 1.05 -3.31 7.36
CA GLN A 55 1.65 -2.45 8.37
C GLN A 55 0.57 -1.83 9.25
N GLN A 56 0.78 -1.91 10.56
CA GLN A 56 -0.07 -1.39 11.60
C GLN A 56 0.81 -0.74 12.67
N ASP A 57 0.17 -0.16 13.68
CA ASP A 57 0.84 0.31 14.87
C ASP A 57 0.02 -0.01 16.12
N ASN A 58 0.70 -0.31 17.22
CA ASN A 58 0.04 -0.56 18.49
C ASN A 58 -0.58 0.75 19.01
N ARG A 59 -1.92 0.79 19.01
CA ARG A 59 -2.68 1.98 19.38
C ARG A 59 -2.59 2.31 20.87
N ASP A 60 -2.34 1.32 21.72
CA ASP A 60 -2.21 1.51 23.17
C ASP A 60 -0.89 2.23 23.52
N ASN A 61 0.13 2.08 22.67
CA ASN A 61 1.44 2.71 22.81
C ASN A 61 1.54 4.08 22.14
N ARG A 62 0.46 4.62 21.55
CA ARG A 62 0.52 5.91 20.83
C ARG A 62 0.74 7.07 21.78
N VAL A 63 1.92 7.67 21.70
CA VAL A 63 2.27 8.92 22.38
C VAL A 63 2.57 10.01 21.35
N LYS A 64 1.97 11.20 21.52
CA LYS A 64 2.17 12.32 20.59
C LYS A 64 3.65 12.71 20.54
N GLY A 65 4.21 12.80 19.33
CA GLY A 65 5.60 13.19 19.10
C GLY A 65 6.61 12.04 19.22
N GLN A 66 6.17 10.84 19.58
CA GLN A 66 6.99 9.62 19.48
C GLN A 66 6.71 8.91 18.16
N GLU A 67 7.69 8.13 17.71
CA GLU A 67 7.49 7.20 16.61
C GLU A 67 6.42 6.16 16.99
N LYS A 68 5.66 5.71 16.00
CA LYS A 68 4.66 4.67 16.20
C LYS A 68 5.36 3.34 16.49
N ASP A 69 4.77 2.57 17.38
CA ASP A 69 5.14 1.17 17.61
C ASP A 69 4.63 0.31 16.46
N TYR A 70 5.39 0.28 15.36
CA TYR A 70 5.01 -0.39 14.11
C TYR A 70 5.04 -1.91 14.22
N GLN A 71 4.04 -2.56 13.63
CA GLN A 71 3.90 -4.01 13.59
C GLN A 71 3.33 -4.44 12.24
N PHE A 72 3.50 -5.72 11.89
CA PHE A 72 3.00 -6.28 10.64
C PHE A 72 2.08 -7.46 10.90
N MET A 73 0.86 -7.39 10.39
CA MET A 73 -0.06 -8.53 10.36
C MET A 73 0.14 -9.30 9.07
N LEU A 74 0.35 -10.61 9.17
CA LEU A 74 0.41 -11.52 8.03
C LEU A 74 -0.90 -12.31 7.90
N ARG A 75 -1.46 -12.35 6.69
CA ARG A 75 -2.62 -13.15 6.34
C ARG A 75 -2.22 -14.25 5.35
N THR A 76 -2.38 -15.50 5.76
CA THR A 76 -2.18 -16.66 4.88
C THR A 76 -3.35 -16.81 3.91
N ARG A 77 -3.07 -17.37 2.74
CA ARG A 77 -4.10 -17.82 1.80
C ARG A 77 -4.35 -19.31 2.02
N ASN A 78 -5.56 -19.66 2.42
CA ASN A 78 -6.02 -21.03 2.57
C ASN A 78 -7.13 -21.25 1.52
N PRO A 79 -6.87 -21.96 0.41
CA PRO A 79 -7.79 -22.13 -0.71
C PRO A 79 -9.13 -22.78 -0.35
#